data_AF-A0A950NR76-F1
#
_entry.id   AF-A0A950NR76-F1
#
_cell.length_a   1.000
_cell.length_b   1.000
_cell.length_c   1.000
_cell.angle_alpha   90.00
_cell.angle_beta   90.00
_cell.angle_gamma   90.00
#
_symmetry.space_group_name_H-M   'P 1'
#
loop_
_entity.id
_entity.type
_entity.pdbx_description
1 polymer ?
#
loop_
_entity_poly.entity_id
_entity_poly.type
_entity_poly.pdbx_seq_one_letter_code
_entity_poly.pdbx_strand_id
1 'polypeptide(L)'
;MTSTGKASGRAVGAAEQLIRDIEHGRFERSLAGITAVGALITGAEIYLEHDRASFGNKMMWLPVVLTPFVAGAGVAGVCNRRLAKTVLPVVSALVVANSLQGQYLHVRGIAQRPGGWRLARYNAEMGPPLFAP
;
A
#
# COMPACT_ATOMS: atom_id res chain seq x y z
N MET A 1 15.20 -34.85 -25.63
CA MET A 1 13.82 -34.56 -25.15
C MET A 1 13.75 -34.58 -23.62
N THR A 2 14.50 -33.73 -22.89
CA THR A 2 14.60 -33.85 -21.41
C THR A 2 14.54 -32.53 -20.63
N SER A 3 14.42 -31.37 -21.29
CA SER A 3 14.35 -30.07 -20.60
C SER A 3 12.91 -29.69 -20.20
N THR A 4 11.92 -30.01 -21.04
CA THR A 4 10.51 -29.64 -20.84
C THR A 4 9.83 -30.38 -19.68
N GLY A 5 10.12 -31.67 -19.47
CA GLY A 5 9.55 -32.45 -18.36
C GLY A 5 10.00 -31.98 -16.97
N LYS A 6 11.25 -31.51 -16.85
CA LYS A 6 11.81 -30.99 -15.59
C LYS A 6 11.24 -29.62 -15.22
N ALA A 7 10.95 -28.78 -16.23
CA ALA A 7 10.27 -27.51 -16.04
C ALA A 7 8.80 -27.69 -15.61
N SER A 8 8.09 -28.64 -16.24
CA SER A 8 6.71 -28.99 -15.88
C SER A 8 6.60 -29.51 -14.44
N GLY A 9 7.47 -30.44 -14.03
CA GLY A 9 7.48 -30.95 -12.65
C GLY A 9 7.80 -29.90 -11.58
N ARG A 10 8.65 -28.91 -11.90
CA ARG A 10 8.92 -27.77 -11.01
C ARG A 10 7.73 -26.83 -10.88
N ALA A 11 7.00 -26.58 -11.97
CA ALA A 11 5.81 -25.73 -11.94
C ALA A 11 4.68 -26.36 -11.12
N VAL A 12 4.45 -27.67 -11.28
CA VAL A 12 3.45 -28.43 -10.49
C VAL A 12 3.82 -28.42 -9.00
N GLY A 13 5.09 -28.70 -8.66
CA GLY A 13 5.54 -28.66 -7.27
C GLY A 13 5.44 -27.27 -6.62
N ALA A 14 5.72 -26.20 -7.38
CA ALA A 14 5.55 -24.83 -6.89
C ALA A 14 4.07 -24.48 -6.64
N ALA A 15 3.16 -24.92 -7.52
CA ALA A 15 1.73 -24.72 -7.35
C ALA A 15 1.19 -25.46 -6.10
N GLU A 16 1.58 -26.71 -5.87
CA GLU A 16 1.22 -27.48 -4.67
C GLU A 16 1.78 -26.88 -3.38
N GLN A 17 2.97 -26.29 -3.44
CA GLN A 17 3.56 -25.56 -2.33
C GLN A 17 2.74 -24.30 -2.01
N LEU A 18 2.38 -23.52 -3.04
CA LEU A 18 1.58 -22.31 -2.92
C LEU A 18 0.19 -22.60 -2.34
N ILE A 19 -0.48 -23.65 -2.83
CA ILE A 19 -1.78 -24.09 -2.32
C ILE A 19 -1.67 -24.44 -0.82
N ARG A 20 -0.66 -25.23 -0.42
CA ARG A 20 -0.43 -25.53 0.99
C ARG A 20 -0.15 -24.28 1.83
N ASP A 21 0.61 -23.32 1.32
CA ASP A 21 0.91 -22.08 2.04
C ASP A 21 -0.31 -21.17 2.20
N ILE A 22 -1.25 -21.20 1.24
CA ILE A 22 -2.56 -20.55 1.32
C ILE A 22 -3.43 -21.28 2.36
N GLU A 23 -3.56 -22.60 2.26
CA GLU A 23 -4.35 -23.43 3.18
C GLU A 23 -3.91 -23.28 4.64
N HIS A 24 -2.61 -23.16 4.88
CA HIS A 24 -2.02 -23.05 6.22
C HIS A 24 -1.80 -21.60 6.68
N GLY A 25 -2.16 -20.61 5.86
CA GLY A 25 -2.03 -19.18 6.18
C GLY A 25 -0.57 -18.67 6.27
N ARG A 26 0.42 -19.45 5.84
CA ARG A 26 1.82 -19.03 5.79
C ARG A 26 2.03 -17.89 4.80
N PHE A 27 1.32 -17.92 3.69
CA PHE A 27 1.33 -16.84 2.71
C PHE A 27 0.81 -15.52 3.29
N GLU A 28 -0.35 -15.55 3.96
CA GLU A 28 -0.96 -14.38 4.61
C GLU A 28 -0.03 -13.78 5.68
N ARG A 29 0.64 -14.65 6.44
CA ARG A 29 1.59 -14.25 7.49
C ARG A 29 2.82 -13.55 6.92
N SER A 30 3.41 -14.11 5.86
CA SER A 30 4.54 -13.48 5.17
C SER A 30 4.14 -12.15 4.54
N LEU A 31 2.96 -12.08 3.92
CA LEU A 31 2.45 -10.85 3.32
C LEU A 31 2.21 -9.77 4.38
N ALA A 32 1.62 -10.12 5.52
CA ALA A 32 1.44 -9.19 6.65
C ALA A 32 2.79 -8.65 7.18
N GLY A 33 3.82 -9.48 7.22
CA GLY A 33 5.17 -9.07 7.61
C GLY A 33 5.80 -8.10 6.60
N ILE A 34 5.67 -8.38 5.30
CA ILE A 34 6.12 -7.48 4.23
C ILE A 34 5.36 -6.15 4.29
N THR A 35 4.04 -6.20 4.49
CA THR A 35 3.21 -5.01 4.68
C THR A 35 3.69 -4.17 5.87
N ALA A 36 4.06 -4.79 7.00
CA ALA A 36 4.55 -4.06 8.15
C ALA A 36 5.85 -3.30 7.87
N VAL A 37 6.82 -3.96 7.23
CA VAL A 37 8.10 -3.35 6.85
C VAL A 37 7.89 -2.25 5.80
N GLY A 38 7.11 -2.55 4.76
CA GLY A 38 6.77 -1.60 3.71
C GLY A 38 6.08 -0.36 4.27
N ALA A 39 5.13 -0.54 5.20
CA ALA A 39 4.45 0.57 5.86
C ALA A 39 5.41 1.48 6.61
N LEU A 40 6.41 0.96 7.32
CA LEU A 40 7.39 1.81 8.02
C LEU A 40 8.25 2.63 7.04
N ILE A 41 8.71 2.02 5.95
CA ILE A 41 9.52 2.69 4.94
C ILE A 41 8.70 3.78 4.25
N THR A 42 7.54 3.40 3.68
CA THR A 42 6.65 4.33 3.00
C THR A 42 6.13 5.40 3.94
N GLY A 43 5.88 5.08 5.21
CA GLY A 43 5.48 6.05 6.22
C GLY A 43 6.51 7.13 6.49
N ALA A 44 7.79 6.77 6.48
CA ALA A 44 8.87 7.73 6.60
C ALA A 44 8.92 8.65 5.37
N GLU A 45 8.78 8.11 4.17
CA GLU A 45 8.71 8.89 2.93
C GLU A 45 7.51 9.85 2.95
N ILE A 46 6.32 9.35 3.29
CA ILE A 46 5.09 10.15 3.42
C ILE A 46 5.31 11.28 4.43
N TYR A 47 5.88 11.00 5.60
CA TYR A 47 6.15 12.02 6.62
C TYR A 47 7.05 13.13 6.07
N LEU A 48 8.15 12.78 5.42
CA LEU A 48 9.10 13.75 4.87
C LEU A 48 8.48 14.58 3.74
N GLU A 49 7.65 13.98 2.88
CA GLU A 49 6.94 14.71 1.82
C GLU A 49 5.91 15.68 2.39
N HIS A 50 5.17 15.27 3.43
CA HIS A 50 4.13 16.10 4.05
C HIS A 50 4.70 17.24 4.88
N ASP A 51 5.81 16.99 5.58
CA ASP A 51 6.57 18.02 6.29
C ASP A 51 7.13 19.05 5.30
N ARG A 52 7.77 18.59 4.21
CA ARG A 52 8.30 19.46 3.14
C ARG A 52 7.21 20.27 2.45
N ALA A 53 6.03 19.68 2.23
CA ALA A 53 4.88 20.36 1.62
C ALA A 53 4.23 21.37 2.58
N SER A 54 4.50 21.27 3.89
CA SER A 54 4.01 22.17 4.94
C SER A 54 2.48 22.36 4.87
N PHE A 55 1.74 21.25 4.84
CA PHE A 55 0.29 21.30 4.68
C PHE A 55 -0.41 21.97 5.87
N GLY A 56 -1.12 23.07 5.61
CA GLY A 56 -2.02 23.69 6.58
C GLY A 56 -3.33 22.92 6.81
N ASN A 57 -3.73 22.07 5.86
CA ASN A 57 -4.89 21.20 6.02
C ASN A 57 -4.51 19.94 6.84
N LYS A 58 -5.08 19.82 8.04
CA LYS A 58 -4.84 18.68 8.93
C LYS A 58 -5.23 17.33 8.33
N MET A 59 -6.18 17.30 7.39
CA MET A 59 -6.57 16.05 6.71
C MET A 59 -5.43 15.45 5.88
N MET A 60 -4.48 16.27 5.40
CA MET A 60 -3.32 15.76 4.68
C MET A 60 -2.36 14.99 5.60
N TRP A 61 -2.48 15.11 6.93
CA TRP A 61 -1.65 14.35 7.87
C TRP A 61 -2.25 12.98 8.23
N LEU A 62 -3.46 12.67 7.75
CA LEU A 62 -4.11 11.38 7.99
C LEU A 62 -3.31 10.17 7.45
N PRO A 63 -2.68 10.21 6.25
CA PRO A 63 -1.77 9.16 5.79
C PRO A 63 -0.62 8.88 6.77
N VAL A 64 -0.01 9.93 7.33
CA VAL A 64 1.07 9.80 8.33
C VAL A 64 0.56 9.10 9.58
N VAL A 65 -0.59 9.51 10.09
CA VAL A 65 -1.21 8.93 11.30
C VAL A 65 -1.61 7.47 11.08
N LEU A 66 -2.12 7.11 9.90
CA LEU A 66 -2.54 5.74 9.60
C LEU A 66 -1.36 4.76 9.50
N THR A 67 -0.19 5.22 9.08
CA THR A 67 0.99 4.37 8.87
C THR A 67 1.37 3.49 10.08
N PRO A 68 1.52 3.99 11.32
CA PRO A 68 1.81 3.13 12.48
C PRO A 68 0.71 2.09 12.74
N PHE A 69 -0.55 2.37 12.40
CA PHE A 69 -1.62 1.37 12.50
C PHE A 69 -1.46 0.26 11.46
N VAL A 70 -1.04 0.58 10.23
CA VAL A 70 -0.74 -0.44 9.20
C VAL A 70 0.42 -1.31 9.63
N ALA A 71 1.51 -0.70 10.11
CA ALA A 71 2.67 -1.42 10.62
C ALA A 71 2.28 -2.34 11.79
N GLY A 72 1.52 -1.81 12.76
CA GLY A 72 1.02 -2.56 13.90
C GLY A 72 0.09 -3.71 13.50
N ALA A 73 -0.83 -3.48 12.55
CA ALA A 73 -1.74 -4.51 12.04
C ALA A 73 -0.99 -5.61 11.28
N GLY A 74 0.03 -5.26 10.51
CA GLY A 74 0.92 -6.22 9.84
C GLY A 74 1.68 -7.10 10.84
N VAL A 75 2.29 -6.50 11.87
CA VAL A 75 2.96 -7.24 12.96
C VAL A 75 1.96 -8.13 13.71
N ALA A 76 0.79 -7.60 14.06
CA ALA A 76 -0.27 -8.38 14.71
C ALA A 76 -0.73 -9.55 13.84
N GLY A 77 -0.82 -9.36 12.51
CA GLY A 77 -1.13 -10.40 11.55
C GLY A 77 -0.05 -11.48 11.46
N VAL A 78 1.22 -11.10 11.62
CA VAL A 78 2.33 -12.06 11.76
C VAL A 78 2.22 -12.81 13.08
N CYS A 79 1.87 -12.17 14.19
CA CYS A 79 1.90 -12.84 15.50
C CYS A 79 0.64 -13.66 15.81
N ASN A 80 -0.52 -13.31 15.25
CA ASN A 80 -1.80 -13.87 15.66
C ASN A 80 -2.80 -14.01 14.49
N ARG A 81 -3.20 -15.26 14.20
CA ARG A 81 -4.18 -15.56 13.13
C ARG A 81 -5.54 -14.89 13.34
N ARG A 82 -6.01 -14.70 14.58
CA ARG A 82 -7.28 -14.01 14.83
C ARG A 82 -7.17 -12.53 14.47
N LEU A 83 -6.08 -11.86 14.87
CA LEU A 83 -5.84 -10.45 14.54
C LEU A 83 -5.62 -10.23 13.05
N ALA A 84 -4.97 -11.18 12.37
CA ALA A 84 -4.87 -11.19 10.91
C ALA A 84 -6.25 -11.20 10.22
N LYS A 85 -7.26 -11.81 10.83
CA LYS A 85 -8.61 -11.93 10.28
C LYS A 85 -9.60 -10.87 10.77
N THR A 86 -9.26 -10.11 11.81
CA THR A 86 -10.14 -9.07 12.38
C THR A 86 -9.59 -7.66 12.23
N VAL A 87 -8.34 -7.42 12.66
CA VAL A 87 -7.72 -6.08 12.67
C VAL A 87 -7.19 -5.72 11.30
N LEU A 88 -6.46 -6.64 10.65
CA LEU A 88 -5.84 -6.38 9.35
C LEU A 88 -6.86 -5.93 8.29
N PRO A 89 -8.06 -6.56 8.15
CA PRO A 89 -9.04 -6.11 7.16
C PRO A 89 -9.62 -4.73 7.46
N VAL A 90 -9.86 -4.41 8.74
CA VAL A 90 -10.38 -3.09 9.15
C VAL A 90 -9.37 -2.00 8.85
N VAL A 91 -8.11 -2.20 9.24
CA VAL A 91 -7.03 -1.24 8.96
C VAL A 91 -6.82 -1.10 7.45
N SER A 92 -6.81 -2.19 6.70
CA SER A 92 -6.72 -2.14 5.23
C SER A 92 -7.87 -1.35 4.59
N ALA A 93 -9.11 -1.51 5.08
CA ALA A 93 -10.25 -0.74 4.58
C ALA A 93 -10.10 0.77 4.86
N LEU A 94 -9.60 1.14 6.04
CA LEU A 94 -9.33 2.54 6.39
C LEU A 94 -8.24 3.13 5.49
N VAL A 95 -7.17 2.38 5.24
CA VAL A 95 -6.09 2.80 4.31
C VAL A 95 -6.65 2.99 2.92
N VAL A 96 -7.42 2.04 2.38
CA VAL A 96 -8.03 2.17 1.05
C VAL A 96 -8.92 3.41 0.97
N ALA A 97 -9.73 3.67 2.00
CA ALA A 97 -10.58 4.85 2.04
C ALA A 97 -9.74 6.15 2.04
N ASN A 98 -8.68 6.20 2.85
CA ASN A 98 -7.77 7.34 2.89
C ASN A 98 -7.03 7.52 1.55
N SER A 99 -6.57 6.45 0.92
CA SER A 99 -5.90 6.49 -0.38
C SER A 99 -6.79 7.01 -1.49
N LEU A 100 -8.07 6.61 -1.50
CA LEU A 100 -9.04 7.17 -2.44
C LEU A 100 -9.29 8.66 -2.20
N GLN A 101 -9.34 9.08 -0.92
CA GLN A 101 -9.44 10.48 -0.55
C GLN A 101 -8.21 11.28 -1.01
N GLY A 102 -7.00 10.81 -0.71
CA GLY A 102 -5.74 11.44 -1.11
C GLY A 102 -5.63 11.57 -2.63
N GLN A 103 -5.90 10.48 -3.35
CA GLN A 103 -5.95 10.44 -4.81
C GLN A 103 -6.90 11.51 -5.39
N TYR A 104 -8.11 11.63 -4.84
CA TYR A 104 -9.06 12.65 -5.25
C TYR A 104 -8.52 14.06 -5.00
N LEU A 105 -7.91 14.31 -3.85
CA LEU A 105 -7.33 15.61 -3.50
C LEU A 105 -6.14 15.96 -4.40
N HIS A 106 -5.30 15.00 -4.78
CA HIS A 106 -4.19 15.20 -5.72
C HIS A 106 -4.69 15.56 -7.12
N VAL A 107 -5.66 14.80 -7.65
CA VAL A 107 -6.30 15.08 -8.94
C VAL A 107 -6.96 16.46 -8.94
N ARG A 108 -7.68 16.80 -7.86
CA ARG A 108 -8.28 18.12 -7.68
C ARG A 108 -7.23 19.21 -7.61
N GLY A 109 -6.12 18.98 -6.92
CA GLY A 109 -5.01 19.93 -6.82
C GLY A 109 -4.34 20.21 -8.17
N ILE A 110 -4.18 19.19 -9.02
CA ILE A 110 -3.72 19.35 -10.41
C ILE A 110 -4.69 20.25 -11.20
N ALA A 111 -6.00 20.05 -11.05
CA ALA A 111 -7.02 20.86 -11.71
C ALA A 111 -7.02 22.34 -11.27
N GLN A 112 -6.64 22.60 -10.02
CA GLN A 112 -6.63 23.93 -9.41
C GLN A 112 -5.39 24.76 -9.73
N ARG A 113 -4.35 24.16 -10.33
CA ARG A 113 -3.17 24.87 -10.82
C ARG A 113 -3.54 25.84 -11.95
N PRO A 114 -2.76 26.91 -12.19
CA PRO A 114 -2.98 27.85 -13.29
C PRO A 114 -3.15 27.14 -14.64
N GLY A 115 -4.12 27.59 -15.44
CA GLY A 115 -4.48 26.95 -16.72
C GLY A 115 -5.25 25.63 -16.60
N GLY A 116 -5.41 25.08 -15.39
CA GLY A 116 -6.20 23.89 -15.09
C GLY A 116 -5.89 22.71 -16.01
N TRP A 117 -6.94 22.03 -16.49
CA TRP A 117 -6.79 20.89 -17.38
C TRP A 117 -6.25 21.21 -18.78
N ARG A 118 -6.26 22.48 -19.20
CA ARG A 118 -5.64 22.87 -20.49
C ARG A 118 -4.11 22.70 -20.46
N LEU A 119 -3.52 22.74 -19.26
CA LEU A 119 -2.10 22.47 -19.02
C LEU A 119 -1.90 21.17 -18.22
N ALA A 120 -2.78 20.17 -18.41
CA ALA A 120 -2.79 18.95 -17.60
C ALA A 120 -1.42 18.27 -17.46
N ARG A 121 -0.63 18.17 -18.53
CA ARG A 121 0.70 17.55 -18.48
C ARG A 121 1.65 18.32 -17.57
N TYR A 122 1.75 19.64 -17.77
CA TYR A 122 2.58 20.50 -16.95
C TYR A 122 2.12 20.50 -15.49
N ASN A 123 0.81 20.58 -15.27
CA ASN A 123 0.22 20.60 -13.93
C ASN A 123 0.29 19.24 -13.24
N ALA A 124 0.39 18.13 -13.95
CA ALA A 124 0.63 16.81 -13.36
C ALA A 124 2.09 16.61 -12.95
N GLU A 125 3.04 17.15 -13.73
CA GLU A 125 4.48 17.09 -13.43
C GLU A 125 4.87 18.06 -12.29
N MET A 126 4.30 19.26 -12.29
CA MET A 126 4.60 20.32 -11.30
C MET A 126 3.59 20.36 -10.14
N GLY A 127 2.53 19.56 -10.23
CA GLY A 127 1.45 19.49 -9.25
C GLY A 127 1.72 18.50 -8.13
N PRO A 128 0.69 18.27 -7.30
CA PRO A 128 0.70 17.15 -6.36
C PRO A 128 0.98 15.82 -7.07
N PRO A 129 1.67 14.88 -6.42
CA PRO A 129 1.98 13.57 -7.00
C PRO A 129 0.70 12.81 -7.34
N LEU A 130 0.48 12.53 -8.62
CA LEU A 130 -0.77 11.93 -9.09
C LEU A 130 -1.04 10.56 -8.46
N PHE A 131 -0.02 9.76 -8.15
CA PHE A 131 -0.17 8.37 -7.67
C PHE A 131 0.24 8.16 -6.21
N ALA A 132 0.35 9.23 -5.43
CA ALA A 132 0.59 9.09 -4.00
C ALA A 132 -0.73 8.81 -3.24
N PRO A 133 -0.73 7.85 -2.30
CA PRO A 133 -1.89 7.50 -1.47
C PRO A 133 -2.21 8.53 -0.37
#